data_AF-A0A293M426-F1
#
_entry.id   AF-A0A293M426-F1
#
_cell.length_a   1.000
_cell.length_b   1.000
_cell.length_c   1.000
_cell.angle_alpha   90.00
_cell.angle_beta   90.00
_cell.angle_gamma   90.00
#
_symmetry.space_group_name_H-M   'P 1'
#
loop_
_entity.id
_entity.type
_entity.pdbx_description
1 polymer ?
#
loop_
_entity_poly.entity_id
_entity_poly.type
_entity_poly.pdbx_seq_one_letter_code
_entity_poly.pdbx_strand_id
1 'polypeptide(L)'
;MALKAKCCCLLQTLVAQTDAETFHNLLDSFINDCNGDHIQDFKDYFVRTYVGRSKMWAYCYKVGASLDTNMHLEGFHRVLKYCYLDGKRNKPVDKLISCLLRLTQDKVFDRMIKLCVKTPSAYLLAITTRRWNAEMIQDDGIQQVNVGQWKVQSQTSVDTHNIVTRQECVSLHLTC
;
A
#
# COMPACT_ATOMS: atom_id res chain seq x y z
N MET A 1 -19.94 30.04 -10.99
CA MET A 1 -19.52 28.66 -11.35
C MET A 1 -17.99 28.53 -11.48
N ALA A 2 -17.28 29.47 -12.11
CA ALA A 2 -15.83 29.43 -12.30
C ALA A 2 -14.99 29.39 -11.00
N LEU A 3 -15.39 30.14 -9.95
CA LEU A 3 -14.63 30.22 -8.69
C LEU A 3 -14.58 28.88 -7.93
N LYS A 4 -15.67 28.11 -7.96
CA LYS A 4 -15.74 26.77 -7.34
C LYS A 4 -14.86 25.75 -8.05
N ALA A 5 -14.85 25.75 -9.39
CA ALA A 5 -13.98 24.88 -10.18
C ALA A 5 -12.50 25.22 -9.94
N LYS A 6 -12.16 26.52 -9.90
CA LYS A 6 -10.81 27.00 -9.60
C LYS A 6 -10.32 26.52 -8.22
N CYS A 7 -11.15 26.65 -7.18
CA CYS A 7 -10.81 26.20 -5.83
C CYS A 7 -10.63 24.67 -5.76
N CYS A 8 -11.47 23.91 -6.45
CA CYS A 8 -11.36 22.45 -6.50
C CYS A 8 -10.03 22.01 -7.15
N CYS A 9 -9.68 22.59 -8.30
CA CYS A 9 -8.42 22.29 -8.96
C CYS A 9 -7.21 22.67 -8.09
N LEU A 10 -7.24 23.84 -7.45
CA LEU A 10 -6.17 24.27 -6.54
C LEU A 10 -6.00 23.32 -5.35
N LEU A 11 -7.10 22.87 -4.74
CA LEU A 11 -7.07 21.89 -3.65
C LEU A 11 -6.54 20.53 -4.12
N GLN A 12 -6.90 20.08 -5.32
CA GLN A 12 -6.35 18.86 -5.90
C GLN A 12 -4.83 18.98 -6.10
N THR A 13 -4.37 20.11 -6.63
CA THR A 13 -2.94 20.40 -6.78
C THR A 13 -2.23 20.40 -5.43
N LEU A 14 -2.80 21.01 -4.39
CA LEU A 14 -2.27 21.00 -3.02
C LEU A 14 -2.15 19.60 -2.43
N VAL A 15 -3.20 18.78 -2.56
CA VAL A 15 -3.21 17.41 -2.02
C VAL A 15 -2.15 16.55 -2.69
N ALA A 16 -1.93 16.72 -3.99
CA ALA A 16 -0.99 15.92 -4.79
C ALA A 16 0.47 16.43 -4.75
N GLN A 17 0.77 17.52 -4.03
CA GLN A 17 2.14 18.01 -3.95
C GLN A 17 3.08 16.99 -3.31
N THR A 18 4.22 16.76 -3.97
CA THR A 18 5.26 15.84 -3.52
C THR A 18 6.30 16.54 -2.64
N ASP A 19 6.52 17.82 -2.87
CA ASP A 19 7.48 18.65 -2.13
C ASP A 19 6.81 19.45 -1.02
N ALA A 20 7.43 19.45 0.17
CA ALA A 20 6.87 20.07 1.37
C ALA A 20 6.99 21.59 1.35
N GLU A 21 8.04 22.15 0.76
CA GLU A 21 8.24 23.60 0.67
C GLU A 21 7.26 24.22 -0.33
N THR A 22 7.16 23.62 -1.52
CA THR A 22 6.20 23.98 -2.56
C THR A 22 4.76 23.86 -2.06
N PHE A 23 4.44 22.83 -1.26
CA PHE A 23 3.13 22.69 -0.62
C PHE A 23 2.78 23.87 0.29
N HIS A 24 3.68 24.30 1.17
CA HIS A 24 3.41 25.42 2.08
C HIS A 24 3.21 26.73 1.31
N ASN A 25 4.06 27.01 0.32
CA ASN A 25 3.94 28.19 -0.53
C ASN A 25 2.58 28.24 -1.26
N LEU A 26 2.14 27.10 -1.81
CA LEU A 26 0.83 26.99 -2.46
C LEU A 26 -0.32 27.09 -1.45
N LEU A 27 -0.15 26.60 -0.22
CA LEU A 27 -1.18 26.65 0.82
C LEU A 27 -1.40 28.09 1.28
N ASP A 28 -0.32 28.84 1.48
CA ASP A 28 -0.38 30.25 1.86
C ASP A 28 -0.96 31.10 0.73
N SER A 29 -0.56 30.88 -0.52
CA SER A 29 -1.19 31.51 -1.69
C SER A 29 -2.68 31.16 -1.77
N PHE A 30 -3.08 29.91 -1.55
CA PHE A 30 -4.49 29.52 -1.56
C PHE A 30 -5.30 30.25 -0.49
N ILE A 31 -4.78 30.36 0.73
CA ILE A 31 -5.44 31.09 1.83
C ILE A 31 -5.51 32.58 1.52
N ASN A 32 -4.48 33.17 0.91
CA ASN A 32 -4.47 34.60 0.60
C ASN A 32 -5.32 34.96 -0.62
N ASP A 33 -5.38 34.10 -1.63
CA ASP A 33 -6.02 34.37 -2.92
C ASP A 33 -7.50 33.95 -2.96
N CYS A 34 -7.91 33.00 -2.11
CA CYS A 34 -9.32 32.62 -1.98
C CYS A 34 -10.07 33.60 -1.08
N ASN A 35 -10.44 34.76 -1.64
CA ASN A 35 -11.32 35.74 -0.99
C ASN A 35 -12.60 35.91 -1.82
N GLY A 36 -13.75 35.78 -1.15
CA GLY A 36 -15.06 36.01 -1.74
C GLY A 36 -16.18 35.50 -0.84
N ASP A 37 -17.28 36.26 -0.77
CA ASP A 37 -18.40 36.00 0.16
C ASP A 37 -18.97 34.58 0.07
N HIS A 38 -18.95 33.96 -1.11
CA HIS A 38 -19.45 32.60 -1.33
C HIS A 38 -18.47 31.47 -0.95
N ILE A 39 -17.22 31.79 -0.61
CA ILE A 39 -16.15 30.83 -0.30
C ILE A 39 -15.62 31.03 1.12
N GLN A 40 -15.96 32.14 1.78
CA GLN A 40 -15.49 32.48 3.12
C GLN A 40 -15.79 31.37 4.14
N ASP A 41 -17.03 30.87 4.19
CA ASP A 41 -17.41 29.77 5.10
C ASP A 41 -16.58 28.50 4.87
N PHE A 42 -16.30 28.18 3.61
CA PHE A 42 -15.46 27.04 3.25
C PHE A 42 -14.01 27.27 3.67
N LYS A 43 -13.47 28.46 3.40
CA LYS A 43 -12.11 28.86 3.78
C LYS A 43 -11.92 28.76 5.29
N ASP A 44 -12.83 29.33 6.07
CA ASP A 44 -12.76 29.32 7.53
C ASP A 44 -12.83 27.89 8.08
N TYR A 45 -13.70 27.06 7.51
CA TYR A 45 -13.76 25.63 7.82
C TYR A 45 -12.44 24.90 7.47
N PHE A 46 -11.89 25.16 6.28
CA PHE A 46 -10.67 24.55 5.78
C PHE A 46 -9.46 24.92 6.65
N VAL A 47 -9.29 26.20 6.96
CA VAL A 47 -8.20 26.70 7.82
C VAL A 47 -8.31 26.11 9.22
N ARG A 48 -9.50 26.15 9.83
CA ARG A 48 -9.71 25.61 11.18
C ARG A 48 -9.46 24.11 11.27
N THR A 49 -9.85 23.36 10.25
CA THR A 49 -9.95 21.89 10.34
C THR A 49 -8.77 21.17 9.69
N TYR A 50 -8.27 21.65 8.56
CA TYR A 50 -7.30 20.93 7.72
C TYR A 50 -5.90 21.54 7.73
N VAL A 51 -5.74 22.86 7.82
CA VAL A 51 -4.41 23.51 7.72
C VAL A 51 -3.47 23.05 8.83
N GLY A 52 -3.92 23.05 10.09
CA GLY A 52 -3.12 22.54 11.22
C GLY A 52 -2.86 21.02 11.19
N ARG A 53 -3.50 20.30 10.26
CA ARG A 53 -3.45 18.85 10.09
C ARG A 53 -2.80 18.44 8.77
N SER A 54 -2.09 19.35 8.10
CA SER A 54 -1.46 19.16 6.77
C SER A 54 -0.69 17.83 6.65
N LYS A 55 0.07 17.45 7.68
CA LYS A 55 0.82 16.20 7.75
C LYS A 55 -0.02 14.92 7.63
N MET A 56 -1.32 14.97 7.90
CA MET A 56 -2.20 13.79 7.84
C MET A 56 -2.84 13.57 6.48
N TRP A 57 -2.93 14.59 5.62
CA TRP A 57 -3.66 14.50 4.36
C TRP A 57 -2.81 14.83 3.12
N ALA A 58 -1.83 15.73 3.22
CA ALA A 58 -1.01 16.12 2.08
C ALA A 58 -0.02 15.01 1.69
N TYR A 59 0.17 14.81 0.39
CA TYR A 59 0.97 13.71 -0.15
C TYR A 59 2.46 13.81 0.21
N CYS A 60 3.03 15.02 0.24
CA CYS A 60 4.42 15.28 0.63
C CYS A 60 4.81 14.75 2.02
N TYR A 61 3.85 14.52 2.92
CA TYR A 61 4.10 13.95 4.25
C TYR A 61 3.80 12.44 4.36
N LYS A 62 3.25 11.82 3.32
CA LYS A 62 2.91 10.39 3.28
C LYS A 62 4.10 9.52 2.84
N VAL A 63 5.21 9.63 3.57
CA VAL A 63 6.41 8.83 3.29
C VAL A 63 6.11 7.34 3.53
N GLY A 64 6.26 6.52 2.49
CA GLY A 64 6.07 5.06 2.57
C GLY A 64 4.64 4.55 2.34
N ALA A 65 3.66 5.44 2.12
CA ALA A 65 2.29 5.06 1.77
C ALA A 65 2.07 5.21 0.25
N SER A 66 2.53 4.23 -0.52
CA SER A 66 2.33 4.14 -1.99
C SER A 66 0.87 3.91 -2.41
N LEU A 67 -0.08 4.04 -1.49
CA LEU A 67 -1.47 3.66 -1.69
C LEU A 67 -2.34 4.91 -1.60
N ASP A 68 -2.94 5.27 -2.72
CA ASP A 68 -4.12 6.13 -2.75
C ASP A 68 -5.26 5.40 -2.03
N THR A 69 -5.26 5.50 -0.70
CA THR A 69 -6.26 4.90 0.19
C THR A 69 -7.65 5.36 -0.18
N ASN A 70 -7.78 6.56 -0.77
CA ASN A 70 -9.04 7.07 -1.29
C ASN A 70 -9.62 6.17 -2.38
N MET A 71 -8.81 5.66 -3.31
CA MET A 71 -9.31 4.78 -4.38
C MET A 71 -9.82 3.44 -3.84
N HIS A 72 -9.09 2.85 -2.89
CA HIS A 72 -9.48 1.58 -2.27
C HIS A 72 -10.73 1.73 -1.41
N LEU A 73 -10.82 2.83 -0.67
CA LEU A 73 -11.95 3.15 0.20
C LEU A 73 -13.20 3.52 -0.62
N GLU A 74 -13.07 4.31 -1.69
CA GLU A 74 -14.14 4.60 -2.63
C GLU A 74 -14.62 3.34 -3.34
N GLY A 75 -13.70 2.46 -3.76
CA GLY A 75 -14.03 1.16 -4.33
C GLY A 75 -14.81 0.29 -3.35
N PHE A 76 -14.37 0.21 -2.09
CA PHE A 76 -15.08 -0.49 -1.03
C PHE A 76 -16.48 0.10 -0.78
N HIS A 77 -16.59 1.43 -0.65
CA HIS A 77 -17.87 2.11 -0.47
C HIS A 77 -18.83 1.86 -1.63
N ARG A 78 -18.34 1.84 -2.86
CA ARG A 78 -19.15 1.52 -4.04
C ARG A 78 -19.69 0.10 -3.98
N VAL A 79 -18.83 -0.89 -3.67
CA VAL A 79 -19.24 -2.29 -3.53
C VAL A 79 -20.27 -2.43 -2.41
N LEU A 80 -20.00 -1.89 -1.22
CA LEU A 80 -20.92 -1.95 -0.08
C LEU A 80 -22.27 -1.32 -0.44
N LYS A 81 -22.27 -0.13 -1.03
CA LYS A 81 -23.49 0.61 -1.38
C LYS A 81 -24.31 -0.09 -2.44
N TYR A 82 -23.71 -0.53 -3.54
CA TYR A 82 -24.45 -1.00 -4.71
C TYR A 82 -24.65 -2.52 -4.74
N CYS A 83 -23.70 -3.31 -4.23
CA CYS A 83 -23.79 -4.78 -4.24
C CYS A 83 -24.48 -5.33 -2.98
N TYR A 84 -24.36 -4.66 -1.83
CA TYR A 84 -24.87 -5.20 -0.55
C TYR A 84 -26.07 -4.41 0.01
N LEU A 85 -26.16 -3.10 -0.27
CA LEU A 85 -27.22 -2.22 0.27
C LEU A 85 -28.26 -1.78 -0.77
N ASP A 86 -28.17 -2.25 -2.02
CA ASP A 86 -29.06 -1.91 -3.14
C ASP A 86 -29.17 -0.40 -3.41
N GLY A 87 -28.12 0.37 -3.10
CA GLY A 87 -28.10 1.83 -3.22
C GLY A 87 -28.90 2.60 -2.16
N LYS A 88 -29.52 1.90 -1.19
CA LYS A 88 -30.37 2.51 -0.15
C LYS A 88 -29.50 3.10 0.97
N ARG A 89 -29.75 4.36 1.34
CA ARG A 89 -28.90 5.13 2.27
C ARG A 89 -29.19 4.89 3.76
N ASN A 90 -30.42 4.49 4.11
CA ASN A 90 -30.85 4.36 5.51
C ASN A 90 -31.37 2.95 5.80
N LYS A 91 -30.46 2.00 5.99
CA LYS A 91 -30.81 0.66 6.52
C LYS A 91 -30.63 0.68 8.04
N PRO A 92 -31.46 -0.06 8.80
CA PRO A 92 -31.23 -0.29 10.22
C PRO A 92 -29.81 -0.81 10.47
N VAL A 93 -29.23 -0.43 11.61
CA VAL A 93 -27.87 -0.81 11.99
C VAL A 93 -27.68 -2.33 11.94
N ASP A 94 -28.68 -3.10 12.40
CA ASP A 94 -28.62 -4.57 12.37
C ASP A 94 -28.45 -5.11 10.94
N LYS A 95 -29.17 -4.54 9.96
CA LYS A 95 -29.04 -4.92 8.55
C LYS A 95 -27.68 -4.55 7.99
N LEU A 96 -27.10 -3.43 8.43
CA LEU A 96 -25.76 -3.03 8.03
C LEU A 96 -24.72 -4.01 8.58
N ILE A 97 -24.82 -4.40 9.85
CA ILE A 97 -23.93 -5.39 10.48
C ILE A 97 -24.00 -6.72 9.72
N SER A 98 -25.20 -7.23 9.45
CA SER A 98 -25.36 -8.46 8.67
C SER A 98 -24.75 -8.34 7.26
N CYS A 99 -24.88 -7.17 6.62
CA CYS A 99 -24.28 -6.94 5.31
C CYS A 99 -22.74 -6.91 5.37
N LEU A 100 -22.16 -6.30 6.40
CA LEU A 100 -20.70 -6.26 6.60
C LEU A 100 -20.13 -7.65 6.89
N LEU A 101 -20.83 -8.45 7.69
CA LEU A 101 -20.45 -9.84 7.96
C LEU A 101 -20.47 -10.67 6.67
N ARG A 102 -21.54 -10.56 5.87
CA ARG A 102 -21.64 -11.22 4.57
C ARG A 102 -20.51 -10.79 3.62
N LEU A 103 -20.26 -9.48 3.51
CA LEU A 103 -19.14 -8.96 2.70
C LEU A 103 -17.80 -9.55 3.16
N THR A 104 -17.58 -9.64 4.46
CA THR A 104 -16.35 -10.21 5.03
C THR A 104 -16.22 -11.69 4.66
N GLN A 105 -17.30 -12.46 4.77
CA GLN A 105 -17.34 -13.87 4.35
C GLN A 105 -16.98 -14.02 2.87
N ASP A 106 -17.59 -13.21 2.00
CA ASP A 106 -17.29 -13.23 0.56
C ASP A 106 -15.82 -12.92 0.29
N LYS A 107 -15.21 -11.97 1.02
CA LYS A 107 -13.78 -11.64 0.87
C LYS A 107 -12.85 -12.74 1.35
N VAL A 108 -13.21 -13.44 2.42
CA VAL A 108 -12.46 -14.61 2.87
C VAL A 108 -12.60 -15.74 1.83
N PHE A 109 -13.78 -15.95 1.28
CA PHE A 109 -14.01 -16.93 0.22
C PHE A 109 -13.25 -16.62 -1.07
N ASP A 110 -13.29 -15.36 -1.54
CA ASP A 110 -12.48 -14.87 -2.66
C ASP A 110 -10.99 -15.15 -2.43
N ARG A 111 -10.50 -14.96 -1.19
CA ARG A 111 -9.12 -15.25 -0.81
C ARG A 111 -8.85 -16.75 -0.84
N MET A 112 -9.73 -17.58 -0.29
CA MET A 112 -9.62 -19.04 -0.35
C MET A 112 -9.55 -19.52 -1.80
N ILE A 113 -10.45 -19.05 -2.68
CA ILE A 113 -10.40 -19.36 -4.12
C ILE A 113 -9.05 -18.96 -4.70
N LYS A 114 -8.56 -17.74 -4.44
CA LYS A 114 -7.25 -17.29 -4.96
C LYS A 114 -6.08 -18.15 -4.46
N LEU A 115 -6.19 -18.75 -3.28
CA LEU A 115 -5.19 -19.66 -2.73
C LEU A 115 -5.31 -21.07 -3.33
N CYS A 116 -6.53 -21.55 -3.57
CA CYS A 116 -6.79 -22.90 -4.08
C CYS A 116 -6.68 -23.02 -5.62
N VAL A 117 -7.03 -21.96 -6.35
CA VAL A 117 -7.14 -21.97 -7.83
C VAL A 117 -5.84 -21.52 -8.51
N LYS A 118 -4.96 -20.79 -7.81
CA LYS A 118 -3.71 -20.34 -8.44
C LYS A 118 -2.66 -21.44 -8.39
N THR A 119 -2.16 -21.81 -9.58
CA THR A 119 -0.76 -22.18 -9.77
C THR A 119 0.08 -21.24 -8.90
N PRO A 120 1.02 -21.74 -8.07
CA PRO A 120 1.82 -20.90 -7.20
C PRO A 120 2.32 -19.68 -7.97
N SER A 121 2.20 -18.47 -7.39
CA SER A 121 2.69 -17.27 -8.08
C SER A 121 4.13 -17.51 -8.53
N ALA A 122 4.56 -16.91 -9.65
CA ALA A 122 5.94 -17.10 -10.14
C ALA A 122 6.99 -16.87 -9.03
N TYR A 123 6.69 -15.97 -8.10
CA TYR A 123 7.45 -15.75 -6.87
C TYR A 123 7.47 -16.96 -5.92
N LEU A 124 6.31 -17.51 -5.56
CA LEU A 124 6.22 -18.69 -4.68
C LEU A 124 6.82 -19.93 -5.35
N LEU A 125 6.59 -20.11 -6.66
CA LEU A 125 7.21 -21.18 -7.42
C LEU A 125 8.74 -21.04 -7.41
N ALA A 126 9.27 -19.84 -7.65
CA ALA A 126 10.71 -19.60 -7.59
C ALA A 126 11.30 -19.87 -6.19
N ILE A 127 10.58 -19.57 -5.11
CA ILE A 127 11.01 -19.93 -3.75
C ILE A 127 11.05 -21.45 -3.57
N THR A 128 9.99 -22.15 -3.96
CA THR A 128 9.92 -23.61 -3.83
C THR A 128 10.99 -24.30 -4.67
N THR A 129 11.19 -23.85 -5.92
CA THR A 129 12.27 -24.34 -6.78
C THR A 129 13.64 -24.09 -6.18
N ARG A 130 13.91 -22.90 -5.61
CA ARG A 130 15.18 -22.62 -4.91
C ARG A 130 15.41 -23.57 -3.72
N ARG A 131 14.36 -23.87 -2.96
CA ARG A 131 14.43 -24.82 -1.83
C ARG A 131 14.79 -26.22 -2.31
N TRP A 132 14.11 -26.74 -3.33
CA TRP A 132 14.43 -28.06 -3.90
C TRP A 132 15.84 -28.11 -4.48
N ASN A 133 16.26 -27.06 -5.19
CA ASN A 133 17.62 -26.98 -5.72
C ASN A 133 18.66 -26.97 -4.59
N ALA A 134 18.37 -26.30 -3.46
CA ALA A 134 19.26 -26.30 -2.30
C ALA A 134 19.33 -27.68 -1.61
N GLU A 135 18.22 -28.41 -1.53
CA GLU A 135 18.16 -29.77 -0.99
C GLU A 135 18.91 -30.80 -1.86
N MET A 136 19.00 -30.55 -3.17
CA MET A 136 19.76 -31.38 -4.11
C MET A 136 21.27 -31.08 -4.15
N ILE A 137 21.77 -30.11 -3.37
CA ILE A 137 23.21 -29.86 -3.26
C ILE A 137 23.84 -31.00 -2.48
N GLN A 138 24.73 -31.77 -3.13
CA GLN A 138 25.48 -32.83 -2.48
C GLN A 138 26.58 -32.25 -1.59
N ASP A 139 26.73 -32.84 -0.40
CA ASP A 139 27.73 -32.41 0.61
C ASP A 139 29.17 -32.51 0.07
N ASP A 140 29.42 -33.45 -0.84
CA ASP A 140 30.71 -33.72 -1.48
C ASP A 140 31.28 -32.50 -2.24
N GLY A 141 30.39 -31.59 -2.69
CA GLY A 141 30.74 -30.36 -3.41
C GLY A 141 30.96 -29.14 -2.51
N ILE A 142 30.96 -29.31 -1.19
CA ILE A 142 31.09 -28.24 -0.20
C ILE A 142 32.46 -28.32 0.48
N GLN A 143 33.33 -27.36 0.17
CA GLN A 143 34.66 -27.27 0.78
C GLN A 143 34.74 -26.04 1.67
N GLN A 144 35.10 -26.24 2.94
CA GLN A 144 35.36 -25.12 3.83
C GLN A 144 36.72 -24.50 3.47
N VAL A 145 36.72 -23.21 3.12
CA VAL A 145 37.95 -22.48 2.78
C VAL A 145 38.47 -21.73 4.00
N ASN A 146 37.58 -21.12 4.79
CA ASN A 146 37.91 -20.39 6.03
C ASN A 146 36.81 -20.58 7.09
N VAL A 147 37.06 -20.08 8.30
CA VAL A 147 36.03 -20.00 9.35
C VAL A 147 34.87 -19.11 8.86
N GLY A 148 33.69 -19.71 8.67
CA GLY A 148 32.49 -19.00 8.19
C GLY A 148 32.40 -18.79 6.67
N GLN A 149 33.28 -19.41 5.87
CA GLN A 149 33.25 -19.35 4.40
C GLN A 149 33.36 -20.73 3.77
N TRP A 150 32.44 -21.03 2.87
CA TRP A 150 32.39 -22.29 2.12
C TRP A 150 32.42 -22.05 0.63
N LYS A 151 33.18 -22.88 -0.07
CA LYS A 151 33.21 -22.99 -1.52
C LYS A 151 32.24 -24.09 -1.92
N VAL A 152 31.20 -23.71 -2.67
CA VAL A 152 30.15 -24.62 -3.13
C VAL A 152 30.21 -24.71 -4.65
N GLN A 153 30.31 -25.92 -5.18
CA GLN A 153 30.28 -26.15 -6.63
C GLN A 153 28.92 -25.77 -7.22
N SER A 154 28.94 -25.07 -8.36
CA SER A 154 27.71 -24.69 -9.08
C SER A 154 27.05 -25.89 -9.73
N GLN A 155 25.73 -26.00 -9.61
CA GLN A 155 24.93 -27.03 -10.29
C GLN A 155 24.53 -26.63 -11.72
N THR A 156 24.65 -25.35 -12.09
CA THR A 156 24.15 -24.82 -13.36
C THR A 156 25.25 -24.66 -14.40
N SER A 157 26.52 -24.62 -14.00
CA SER A 157 27.64 -24.49 -14.91
C SER A 157 28.80 -25.35 -14.44
N VAL A 158 29.26 -26.23 -15.33
CA VAL A 158 30.43 -27.07 -15.09
C VAL A 158 31.62 -26.13 -14.83
N ASP A 159 32.37 -26.41 -13.75
CA ASP A 159 33.61 -25.73 -13.36
C ASP A 159 33.52 -24.34 -12.70
N THR A 160 32.33 -23.90 -12.27
CA THR A 160 32.19 -22.67 -11.48
C THR A 160 31.93 -22.97 -10.00
N HIS A 161 32.52 -22.18 -9.10
CA HIS A 161 32.36 -22.31 -7.66
C HIS A 161 31.89 -20.99 -7.07
N ASN A 162 30.91 -21.05 -6.18
CA ASN A 162 30.41 -19.90 -5.44
C ASN A 162 31.00 -19.89 -4.02
N ILE A 163 31.42 -18.73 -3.55
CA ILE A 163 31.86 -18.54 -2.16
C ILE A 163 30.67 -18.03 -1.35
N VAL A 164 30.21 -18.83 -0.39
CA VAL A 164 29.11 -18.50 0.51
C VAL A 164 29.70 -18.11 1.86
N THR A 165 29.30 -16.93 2.35
CA THR A 165 29.75 -16.41 3.65
C THR A 165 28.60 -16.49 4.63
N ARG A 166 28.84 -16.97 5.86
CA ARG A 166 27.83 -16.94 6.92
C ARG A 166 27.53 -15.48 7.26
N GLN A 167 26.32 -15.03 6.94
CA GLN A 167 25.84 -13.75 7.42
C GLN A 167 25.17 -13.97 8.78
N GLU A 168 25.69 -13.33 9.82
CA GLU A 168 25.00 -13.27 11.11
C GLU A 168 23.73 -12.43 10.94
N CYS A 169 22.59 -13.10 10.86
CA CYS A 169 21.29 -12.43 10.84
C CYS A 169 21.05 -11.76 12.18
N VAL A 170 21.38 -10.47 12.27
CA VAL A 170 20.89 -9.59 13.34
C VAL A 170 19.38 -9.42 13.13
N SER A 171 18.61 -10.30 13.77
CA SER A 171 17.20 -10.15 14.13
C SER A 171 16.30 -9.37 13.14
N LEU A 172 15.73 -10.06 12.15
CA LEU A 172 14.47 -9.61 11.56
C LEU A 172 13.33 -10.32 12.29
N HIS A 173 12.76 -9.60 13.25
CA HIS A 173 11.52 -9.95 13.93
C HIS A 173 10.37 -9.85 12.92
N LEU A 174 10.16 -10.91 12.14
CA LEU A 174 8.96 -11.07 11.32
C LEU A 174 7.88 -11.67 12.22
N THR A 175 7.14 -10.81 12.91
CA THR A 175 5.84 -11.18 13.47
C THR A 175 4.85 -11.42 12.34
N CYS A 176 4.31 -12.64 12.34
CA CYS A 176 3.24 -13.13 11.48
C CYS A 176 1.98 -12.26 11.58
#